data_AF-A0A915CMA7-F1
#
_entry.id   AF-A0A915CMA7-F1
#
_cell.length_a   1.000
_cell.length_b   1.000
_cell.length_c   1.000
_cell.angle_alpha   90.00
_cell.angle_beta   90.00
_cell.angle_gamma   90.00
#
_symmetry.space_group_name_H-M   'P 1'
#
loop_
_entity.id
_entity.type
_entity.pdbx_description
1 polymer ?
#
loop_
_entity_poly.entity_id
_entity_poly.type
_entity_poly.pdbx_seq_one_letter_code
_entity_poly.pdbx_strand_id
1 'polypeptide(L)'
;MAIPYFLQPILQKDQHIFGLFIFVLILKLNECHLPDPPVFSTVQHYPSICYLPPDSGLCKTTVSHEDIGNNNDPEQGYPLFASQASDRKRRENQLITRYYFDVATEQCYPFGAQNCGGNENRFESLVECQTRCRLTKEQP
;
A
#
# COMPACT_ATOMS: atom_id res chain seq x y z
N MET A 1 15.38 -15.32 -98.14
CA MET A 1 15.54 -14.34 -97.05
C MET A 1 14.77 -14.85 -95.85
N ALA A 2 15.45 -15.44 -94.88
CA ALA A 2 14.88 -15.86 -93.59
C ALA A 2 15.90 -15.47 -92.52
N ILE A 3 15.50 -14.57 -91.63
CA ILE A 3 16.28 -14.14 -90.46
C ILE A 3 15.85 -15.04 -89.29
N PRO A 4 16.77 -15.64 -88.52
CA PRO A 4 16.42 -16.52 -87.42
C PRO A 4 16.05 -15.69 -86.18
N TYR A 5 14.84 -15.90 -85.66
CA TYR A 5 14.48 -15.49 -84.31
C TYR A 5 15.04 -16.51 -83.32
N PHE A 6 16.28 -16.29 -82.89
CA PHE A 6 16.86 -16.96 -81.72
C PHE A 6 17.44 -15.87 -80.83
N LEU A 7 16.66 -15.41 -79.86
CA LEU A 7 17.16 -14.82 -78.60
C LEU A 7 16.00 -14.67 -77.61
N GLN A 8 16.29 -15.09 -76.37
CA GLN A 8 15.48 -15.08 -75.14
C GLN A 8 14.61 -16.34 -74.93
N PRO A 9 14.88 -17.10 -73.86
CA PRO A 9 14.45 -16.64 -72.52
C PRO A 9 15.47 -16.96 -71.40
N ILE A 10 15.98 -15.93 -70.71
CA ILE A 10 16.75 -16.10 -69.45
C ILE A 10 16.24 -15.11 -68.37
N LEU A 11 14.93 -14.86 -68.29
CA LEU A 11 14.41 -13.86 -67.34
C LEU A 11 13.07 -14.26 -66.71
N GLN A 12 12.95 -15.50 -66.21
CA GLN A 12 11.73 -15.95 -65.53
C GLN A 12 11.96 -16.90 -64.34
N LYS A 13 13.22 -17.23 -63.99
CA LYS A 13 13.54 -18.21 -62.95
C LYS A 13 13.80 -17.62 -61.56
N ASP A 14 14.01 -16.30 -61.47
CA ASP A 14 14.48 -15.67 -60.23
C ASP A 14 13.36 -15.05 -59.37
N GLN A 15 12.14 -14.90 -59.88
CA GLN A 15 11.05 -14.25 -59.13
C GLN A 15 10.66 -15.04 -57.86
N HIS A 16 10.77 -16.37 -57.90
CA HIS A 16 10.57 -17.23 -56.71
C HIS A 16 11.75 -17.16 -55.73
N ILE A 17 12.98 -17.00 -56.21
CA ILE A 17 14.18 -16.91 -55.36
C ILE A 17 14.17 -15.58 -54.59
N PHE A 18 13.83 -14.47 -55.25
CA PHE A 18 13.64 -13.18 -54.59
C PHE A 18 12.51 -13.24 -53.54
N GLY A 19 11.39 -13.90 -53.85
CA GLY A 19 10.30 -14.10 -52.90
C GLY A 19 10.72 -14.94 -51.69
N LEU A 20 11.51 -16.00 -51.89
CA LEU A 20 12.05 -16.83 -50.82
C LEU A 20 13.05 -16.06 -49.95
N PHE A 21 13.90 -15.23 -50.56
CA PHE A 21 14.87 -14.39 -49.84
C PHE A 21 14.17 -13.31 -49.01
N ILE A 22 13.14 -12.66 -49.55
CA ILE A 22 12.29 -11.70 -48.83
C ILE A 22 11.54 -12.40 -47.69
N PHE A 23 10.98 -13.59 -47.92
CA PHE A 23 10.30 -14.36 -46.88
C PHE A 23 11.25 -14.75 -45.74
N VAL A 24 12.46 -15.23 -46.06
CA VAL A 24 13.50 -15.54 -45.07
C VAL A 24 13.97 -14.29 -44.32
N LEU A 25 14.11 -13.14 -45.00
CA LEU A 25 14.41 -11.86 -44.37
C LEU A 25 13.30 -11.40 -43.40
N ILE A 26 12.03 -11.52 -43.80
CA ILE A 26 10.88 -11.19 -42.95
C ILE A 26 10.86 -12.11 -41.72
N LEU A 27 11.06 -13.42 -41.91
CA LEU A 27 11.17 -14.37 -40.79
C LEU A 27 12.34 -14.04 -39.84
N LYS A 28 13.46 -13.53 -40.37
CA LYS A 28 14.63 -13.11 -39.56
C LYS A 28 14.44 -11.76 -38.86
N LEU A 29 13.63 -10.85 -39.40
CA LEU A 29 13.31 -9.56 -38.78
C LEU A 29 12.27 -9.66 -37.66
N ASN A 30 11.48 -10.75 -37.65
CA ASN A 30 10.49 -11.04 -36.61
C ASN A 30 11.10 -11.45 -35.26
N GLU A 31 12.43 -11.65 -35.18
CA GLU A 31 13.12 -11.96 -33.92
C GLU A 31 13.74 -10.72 -33.24
N CYS A 32 13.43 -9.51 -33.71
CA CYS A 32 13.71 -8.28 -32.99
C CYS A 32 12.57 -7.99 -31.99
N HIS A 33 12.40 -8.87 -31.00
CA HIS A 33 11.49 -8.63 -29.88
C HIS A 33 12.33 -8.23 -28.68
N LEU A 34 12.42 -6.93 -28.42
CA LEU A 34 12.97 -6.44 -27.16
C LEU A 34 12.10 -7.01 -26.03
N PRO A 35 12.67 -7.60 -24.96
CA PRO A 35 11.86 -8.08 -23.85
C PRO A 35 11.03 -6.90 -23.32
N ASP A 36 9.73 -7.15 -23.10
CA ASP A 36 8.87 -6.13 -22.54
C ASP A 36 9.47 -5.65 -21.21
N PRO A 37 9.45 -4.33 -20.94
CA PRO A 37 9.88 -3.82 -19.65
C PRO A 37 9.09 -4.52 -18.54
N PRO A 38 9.68 -4.76 -17.36
CA PRO A 38 8.94 -5.33 -16.24
C PRO A 38 7.72 -4.44 -15.95
N VAL A 39 6.53 -5.03 -16.04
CA VAL A 39 5.28 -4.35 -15.69
C VAL A 39 5.25 -4.21 -14.18
N PHE A 40 5.63 -3.04 -13.67
CA PHE A 40 5.38 -2.69 -12.28
C PHE A 40 3.87 -2.47 -12.12
N SER A 41 3.22 -3.31 -11.31
CA SER A 41 1.81 -3.12 -10.99
C SER A 41 1.58 -1.72 -10.40
N THR A 42 0.45 -1.09 -10.73
CA THR A 42 0.07 0.21 -10.18
C THR A 42 0.17 0.21 -8.65
N VAL A 43 0.73 1.27 -8.06
CA VAL A 43 0.84 1.42 -6.61
C VAL A 43 -0.55 1.27 -5.99
N GLN A 44 -0.71 0.27 -5.12
CA GLN A 44 -1.92 0.04 -4.36
C GLN A 44 -2.16 1.21 -3.39
N HIS A 45 -3.31 1.87 -3.49
CA HIS A 45 -3.69 2.96 -2.60
C HIS A 45 -4.86 2.52 -1.73
N TYR A 46 -4.71 2.72 -0.41
CA TYR A 46 -5.76 2.54 0.58
C TYR A 46 -6.24 3.92 1.08
N PRO A 47 -7.40 3.99 1.74
CA PRO A 47 -7.78 5.20 2.46
C PRO A 47 -6.70 5.60 3.48
N SER A 48 -6.44 6.91 3.64
CA SER A 48 -5.32 7.42 4.46
C SER A 48 -5.31 6.92 5.92
N ILE A 49 -6.51 6.72 6.49
CA ILE A 49 -6.72 6.11 7.81
C ILE A 49 -6.02 4.76 7.97
N CYS A 50 -5.94 3.95 6.91
CA CYS A 50 -5.41 2.60 6.95
C CYS A 50 -3.87 2.54 7.01
N TYR A 51 -3.18 3.68 6.81
CA TYR A 51 -1.72 3.78 6.94
C TYR A 51 -1.28 4.18 8.36
N LEU A 52 -2.22 4.49 9.27
CA LEU A 52 -1.86 4.91 10.62
C LEU A 52 -1.40 3.70 11.47
N PRO A 53 -0.31 3.83 12.24
CA PRO A 53 0.19 2.70 13.02
C PRO A 53 -0.69 2.41 14.25
N PRO A 54 -0.74 1.18 14.77
CA PRO A 54 -1.70 0.80 15.83
C PRO A 54 -1.53 1.53 17.19
N ASP A 55 -0.35 2.12 17.46
CA ASP A 55 0.07 2.59 18.80
C ASP A 55 0.20 4.11 18.98
N SER A 56 -0.36 4.96 18.11
CA SER A 56 -0.12 6.44 18.18
C SER A 56 -0.82 7.18 19.33
N GLY A 57 -1.18 6.50 20.41
CA GLY A 57 -2.15 6.97 21.38
C GLY A 57 -1.77 6.77 22.82
N LEU A 58 -0.90 7.62 23.37
CA LEU A 58 -0.71 7.63 24.82
C LEU A 58 -1.93 8.30 25.47
N CYS A 59 -2.59 7.56 26.36
CA CYS A 59 -3.55 8.16 27.26
C CYS A 59 -2.84 9.18 28.15
N LYS A 60 -3.51 10.29 28.47
CA LYS A 60 -2.98 11.29 29.40
C LYS A 60 -2.92 10.68 30.80
N THR A 61 -1.82 9.99 31.10
CA THR A 61 -1.46 9.74 32.48
C THR A 61 -1.27 11.12 33.10
N THR A 62 -1.81 11.32 34.29
CA THR A 62 -1.74 12.57 35.03
C THR A 62 -0.32 12.86 35.52
N VAL A 63 0.70 12.78 34.66
CA VAL A 63 2.01 13.41 34.82
C VAL A 63 2.64 13.63 33.42
N SER A 64 2.03 14.45 32.58
CA SER A 64 2.81 15.11 31.51
C SER A 64 3.55 16.27 32.15
N HIS A 65 4.85 16.11 32.33
CA HIS A 65 5.82 17.12 32.77
C HIS A 65 5.93 18.28 31.76
N GLU A 66 4.85 19.05 31.57
CA GLU A 66 4.89 20.31 30.80
C GLU A 66 4.33 21.51 31.58
N ASP A 67 4.01 21.35 32.87
CA ASP A 67 3.69 22.47 33.75
C ASP A 67 4.90 22.82 34.64
N ILE A 68 6.06 23.11 34.03
CA ILE A 68 7.00 24.07 34.65
C ILE A 68 6.58 25.45 34.14
N GLY A 69 5.40 25.87 34.57
CA GLY A 69 4.85 27.21 34.37
C GLY A 69 4.70 27.88 35.72
N ASN A 70 5.79 28.53 36.15
CA ASN A 70 5.92 29.60 37.16
C ASN A 70 5.02 29.57 38.41
N ASN A 71 5.68 29.33 39.55
CA ASN A 71 5.20 29.56 40.92
C ASN A 71 4.57 30.95 41.10
N ASN A 72 3.25 31.10 40.97
CA ASN A 72 2.50 32.27 41.47
C ASN A 72 0.98 32.00 41.52
N ASP A 73 0.52 30.82 41.94
CA ASP A 73 -0.90 30.64 42.27
C ASP A 73 -1.09 30.35 43.77
N PRO A 74 -1.84 31.18 44.51
CA PRO A 74 -2.05 31.00 45.94
C PRO A 74 -3.01 29.84 46.21
N GLU A 75 -2.66 29.04 47.21
CA GLU A 75 -3.49 28.00 47.80
C GLU A 75 -4.96 28.41 47.94
N GLN A 76 -5.86 27.65 47.31
CA GLN A 76 -7.20 27.46 47.82
C GLN A 76 -7.69 26.04 47.53
N GLY A 77 -7.18 25.11 48.35
CA GLY A 77 -8.03 24.16 49.08
C GLY A 77 -8.34 22.80 48.43
N TYR A 78 -7.44 21.82 48.59
CA TYR A 78 -7.79 20.39 48.65
C TYR A 78 -6.86 19.67 49.65
N PRO A 79 -7.36 18.88 50.61
CA PRO A 79 -6.59 18.45 51.77
C PRO A 79 -5.56 17.36 51.45
N LEU A 80 -4.35 17.58 51.94
CA LEU A 80 -3.27 16.60 52.08
C LEU A 80 -3.58 15.69 53.29
N PHE A 81 -3.56 14.37 53.06
CA PHE A 81 -3.63 13.28 54.05
C PHE A 81 -4.99 12.93 54.67
N ALA A 82 -5.75 12.08 53.96
CA ALA A 82 -6.37 10.92 54.59
C ALA A 82 -6.19 9.69 53.69
N SER A 83 -5.55 8.69 54.27
CA SER A 83 -5.24 7.38 53.74
C SER A 83 -6.42 6.72 53.01
N GLN A 84 -6.23 6.39 51.73
CA GLN A 84 -6.81 5.20 51.07
C GLN A 84 -6.11 5.00 49.71
N ALA A 85 -4.81 4.78 49.80
CA ALA A 85 -3.95 4.36 48.69
C ALA A 85 -4.10 2.84 48.45
N SER A 86 -5.32 2.39 48.18
CA SER A 86 -5.61 0.98 47.86
C SER A 86 -6.67 0.77 46.78
N ASP A 87 -7.39 1.80 46.32
CA ASP A 87 -8.52 1.61 45.39
C ASP A 87 -8.35 2.26 44.00
N ARG A 88 -7.20 2.87 43.70
CA ARG A 88 -6.92 3.53 42.39
C ARG A 88 -5.96 2.75 41.47
N LYS A 89 -5.91 1.42 41.55
CA LYS A 89 -4.97 0.61 40.73
C LYS A 89 -5.63 -0.59 40.02
N ARG A 90 -6.90 -0.49 39.61
CA ARG A 90 -7.54 -1.63 38.90
C ARG A 90 -8.67 -1.31 37.92
N ARG A 91 -8.70 -0.12 37.31
CA ARG A 91 -9.61 0.16 36.18
C ARG A 91 -8.95 0.79 34.95
N GLU A 92 -7.66 1.12 35.00
CA GLU A 92 -6.95 1.82 33.93
C GLU A 92 -6.08 0.90 33.06
N ASN A 93 -6.41 -0.40 33.01
CA ASN A 93 -5.68 -1.34 32.16
C ASN A 93 -6.62 -2.34 31.47
N GLN A 94 -7.85 -1.91 31.16
CA GLN A 94 -8.78 -2.71 30.38
C GLN A 94 -8.56 -2.40 28.90
N LEU A 95 -7.70 -3.21 28.27
CA LEU A 95 -7.57 -3.22 26.82
C LEU A 95 -8.85 -3.80 26.21
N ILE A 96 -9.39 -3.10 25.23
CA ILE A 96 -10.54 -3.52 24.44
C ILE A 96 -9.99 -4.10 23.14
N THR A 97 -10.47 -5.28 22.74
CA THR A 97 -10.08 -5.85 21.45
C THR A 97 -10.61 -4.97 20.31
N ARG A 98 -9.70 -4.53 19.44
CA ARG A 98 -10.01 -3.79 18.21
C ARG A 98 -9.21 -4.39 17.05
N TYR A 99 -9.49 -3.94 15.84
CA TYR A 99 -8.79 -4.37 14.64
C TYR A 99 -8.10 -3.18 13.97
N TYR A 100 -6.88 -3.36 13.50
CA TYR A 100 -6.16 -2.37 12.66
C TYR A 100 -5.79 -3.02 11.33
N PHE A 101 -5.70 -2.21 10.28
CA PHE A 101 -5.21 -2.64 8.98
C PHE A 101 -3.69 -2.48 8.89
N ASP A 102 -3.01 -3.54 8.47
CA ASP A 102 -1.59 -3.53 8.15
C ASP A 102 -1.41 -3.51 6.63
N VAL A 103 -0.90 -2.39 6.12
CA VAL A 103 -0.65 -2.19 4.69
C VAL A 103 0.48 -3.08 4.15
N ALA A 104 1.38 -3.58 5.01
CA ALA A 104 2.49 -4.42 4.58
C ALA A 104 2.05 -5.87 4.30
N THR A 105 1.04 -6.34 5.02
CA THR A 105 0.46 -7.68 4.85
C THR A 105 -0.90 -7.67 4.12
N GLU A 106 -1.46 -6.47 3.91
CA GLU A 106 -2.78 -6.22 3.35
C GLU A 106 -3.91 -6.88 4.17
N GLN A 107 -3.74 -6.99 5.48
CA GLN A 107 -4.65 -7.72 6.37
C GLN A 107 -5.03 -6.91 7.61
N CYS A 108 -6.16 -7.30 8.21
CA CYS A 108 -6.63 -6.74 9.48
C CYS A 108 -6.25 -7.66 10.64
N TYR A 109 -5.60 -7.11 11.67
CA TYR A 109 -5.19 -7.87 12.86
C TYR A 109 -5.86 -7.35 14.14
N PRO A 110 -6.21 -8.26 15.08
CA PRO A 110 -6.70 -7.86 16.38
C PRO A 110 -5.55 -7.28 17.24
N PHE A 111 -5.85 -6.28 18.05
CA PHE A 111 -4.93 -5.72 19.03
C PHE A 111 -5.66 -5.21 20.29
N GLY A 112 -4.90 -5.08 21.38
CA GLY A 112 -5.38 -4.54 22.64
C GLY A 112 -5.37 -3.01 22.63
N ALA A 113 -6.54 -2.41 22.45
CA ALA A 113 -6.73 -0.98 22.35
C ALA A 113 -7.14 -0.37 23.70
N GLN A 114 -6.45 0.68 24.15
CA GLN A 114 -6.90 1.49 25.27
C GLN A 114 -8.18 2.27 24.90
N ASN A 115 -9.04 2.57 25.87
CA ASN A 115 -10.25 3.37 25.63
C ASN A 115 -10.01 4.89 25.60
N CYS A 116 -8.75 5.31 25.40
CA CYS A 116 -8.31 6.70 25.32
C CYS A 116 -7.11 6.81 24.36
N GLY A 117 -6.91 8.03 23.84
CA GLY A 117 -5.90 8.28 22.81
C GLY A 117 -6.16 7.44 21.55
N GLY A 118 -5.09 7.21 20.81
CA GLY A 118 -5.06 6.36 19.63
C GLY A 118 -5.27 7.15 18.35
N ASN A 119 -5.43 6.41 17.25
CA ASN A 119 -5.89 6.95 15.99
C ASN A 119 -7.07 6.12 15.46
N GLU A 120 -7.56 6.48 14.28
CA GLU A 120 -8.76 5.91 13.70
C GLU A 120 -8.54 4.57 12.98
N ASN A 121 -7.30 4.08 12.82
CA ASN A 121 -7.02 2.70 12.35
C ASN A 121 -7.32 1.69 13.47
N ARG A 122 -8.59 1.69 13.91
CA ARG A 122 -9.09 1.01 15.10
C ARG A 122 -10.58 0.73 14.94
N PHE A 123 -10.87 -0.41 14.36
CA PHE A 123 -12.23 -0.85 14.04
C PHE A 123 -12.78 -1.79 15.12
N GLU A 124 -14.10 -1.84 15.28
CA GLU A 124 -14.76 -2.68 16.28
C GLU A 124 -14.79 -4.15 15.86
N SER A 125 -14.79 -4.41 14.55
CA SER A 125 -14.84 -5.77 14.00
C SER A 125 -13.88 -5.95 12.82
N LEU A 126 -13.52 -7.22 12.57
CA LEU A 126 -12.71 -7.60 11.41
C LEU A 126 -13.37 -7.17 10.09
N VAL A 127 -14.68 -7.36 9.99
CA VAL A 127 -15.47 -7.03 8.79
C VAL A 127 -15.45 -5.54 8.51
N GLU A 128 -15.59 -4.72 9.55
CA GLU A 128 -15.51 -3.27 9.41
C GLU A 128 -14.13 -2.83 8.91
N CYS A 129 -13.06 -3.35 9.51
CA CYS A 129 -11.69 -3.07 9.08
C CYS A 129 -11.47 -3.40 7.59
N GLN A 130 -11.84 -4.62 7.18
CA GLN A 130 -11.71 -5.07 5.79
C GLN A 130 -12.55 -4.24 4.81
N THR A 131 -13.74 -3.83 5.23
CA THR A 131 -14.64 -3.02 4.39
C THR A 131 -14.10 -1.61 4.21
N ARG A 132 -13.56 -1.01 5.28
CA ARG A 132 -13.01 0.35 5.27
C ARG A 132 -11.66 0.42 4.56
N CYS A 133 -10.80 -0.58 4.74
CA CYS A 133 -9.44 -0.62 4.19
C CYS A 133 -9.31 -1.51 2.96
N ARG A 134 -10.33 -1.52 2.10
CA ARG A 134 -10.25 -2.16 0.78
C ARG A 134 -9.41 -1.32 -0.16
N LEU A 135 -8.73 -1.98 -1.10
CA LEU A 135 -8.11 -1.31 -2.24
C LEU A 135 -9.18 -0.54 -3.01
N THR A 136 -9.08 0.79 -3.00
CA THR A 136 -9.85 1.60 -3.93
C THR A 136 -9.09 1.57 -5.25
N LYS A 137 -9.74 1.03 -6.28
CA LYS A 137 -9.31 1.27 -7.66
C LYS A 137 -9.62 2.72 -7.96
N GLU A 138 -8.81 3.65 -7.47
CA GLU A 138 -8.77 4.96 -8.09
C GLU A 138 -8.10 4.75 -9.45
N GLN A 139 -8.94 4.68 -10.48
CA GLN A 139 -8.49 4.90 -11.84
C GLN A 139 -7.96 6.34 -11.91
N PRO A 140 -6.80 6.55 -12.57
CA PRO A 140 -6.15 7.85 -12.65
C PRO A 140 -7.04 8.93 -13.26
#